data_AF-A0A932FT31-F1
#
_entry.id   AF-A0A932FT31-F1
#
_cell.length_a   1.000
_cell.length_b   1.000
_cell.length_c   1.000
_cell.angle_alpha   90.00
_cell.angle_beta   90.00
_cell.angle_gamma   90.00
#
_symmetry.space_group_name_H-M   'P 1'
#
loop_
_entity.id
_entity.type
_entity.pdbx_description
1 polymer ?
#
loop_
_entity_poly.entity_id
_entity_poly.type
_entity_poly.pdbx_seq_one_letter_code
_entity_poly.pdbx_strand_id
1 'polypeptide(L)'
;MPMPDAALVLRVSRSRTGLRTKLVSWVLACLLAAVIIFGEVWLDLPRRLSPEVLQASGVFHWGALGLCVIWLLLKRDRIAAGLRGQARPFSRLFGLFLLMLSILTPRTDYAAVFLMLLGFLGLFIIVFGRGFALPAALLAVYGFSLAFPVLATAWLGESSAGFTAGIVRRLAGLMGLPLNAAGLTLRFTSLTGAPMSVVVTPGCA
;
A
#
# COMPACT_ATOMS: atom_id res chain seq x y z
N MET A 1 -4.48 -39.77 44.26
CA MET A 1 -4.36 -38.66 43.29
C MET A 1 -2.91 -38.65 42.79
N PRO A 2 -2.63 -39.05 41.54
CA PRO A 2 -1.26 -39.02 41.02
C PRO A 2 -0.81 -37.57 40.80
N MET A 3 0.35 -37.21 41.34
CA MET A 3 1.01 -35.93 41.06
C MET A 3 1.41 -35.88 39.58
N PRO A 4 1.11 -34.79 38.84
CA PRO A 4 1.62 -34.63 37.49
C PRO A 4 3.15 -34.49 37.51
N ASP A 5 3.82 -35.33 36.72
CA ASP A 5 5.27 -35.43 36.62
C ASP A 5 5.93 -34.05 36.38
N ALA A 6 6.64 -33.54 37.38
CA ALA A 6 7.37 -32.27 37.32
C ALA A 6 8.39 -32.21 36.17
N ALA A 7 8.86 -33.36 35.71
CA ALA A 7 9.73 -33.50 34.54
C ALA A 7 9.05 -33.06 33.23
N LEU A 8 7.73 -33.24 33.10
CA LEU A 8 6.96 -32.90 31.90
C LEU A 8 6.71 -31.39 31.83
N VAL A 9 6.46 -30.74 32.98
CA VAL A 9 6.31 -29.28 33.09
C VAL A 9 7.63 -28.56 32.76
N LEU A 10 8.76 -29.06 33.25
CA LEU A 10 10.09 -28.49 32.95
C LEU A 10 10.49 -28.67 31.48
N ARG A 11 10.17 -29.82 30.87
CA ARG A 11 10.50 -30.09 29.46
C ARG A 11 9.65 -29.22 28.51
N VAL A 12 8.40 -28.95 28.84
CA VAL A 12 7.53 -28.01 28.11
C VAL A 12 7.99 -26.55 28.26
N SER A 13 8.45 -26.17 29.46
CA SER A 13 9.01 -24.83 29.72
C SER A 13 10.30 -24.56 28.93
N ARG A 14 11.23 -25.53 28.90
CA ARG A 14 12.52 -25.43 28.19
C ARG A 14 12.39 -25.40 26.66
N SER A 15 11.36 -26.06 26.13
CA SER A 15 11.01 -26.02 24.70
C SER A 15 10.45 -24.64 24.27
N ARG A 16 9.61 -24.01 25.10
CA ARG A 16 9.05 -22.68 24.84
C ARG A 16 10.09 -21.56 24.80
N THR A 17 11.11 -21.62 25.66
CA THR A 17 12.18 -20.61 25.71
C THR A 17 13.12 -20.72 24.52
N GLY A 18 13.48 -21.94 24.09
CA GLY A 18 14.29 -22.16 22.88
C GLY A 18 13.58 -21.76 21.57
N LEU A 19 12.26 -21.91 21.51
CA LEU A 19 11.47 -21.45 20.37
C LEU A 19 11.38 -19.91 20.36
N ARG A 20 11.20 -19.27 21.52
CA ARG A 20 11.18 -17.81 21.67
C ARG A 20 12.49 -17.17 21.26
N THR A 21 13.64 -17.70 21.69
CA THR A 21 14.95 -17.14 21.32
C THR A 21 15.24 -17.30 19.83
N LYS A 22 14.88 -18.42 19.21
CA LYS A 22 14.96 -18.59 17.74
C LYS A 22 14.02 -17.62 17.01
N LEU A 23 12.79 -17.43 17.49
CA LEU A 23 11.86 -16.46 16.91
C LEU A 23 12.43 -15.03 16.99
N VAL A 24 12.96 -14.65 18.14
CA VAL A 24 13.57 -13.33 18.36
C VAL A 24 14.79 -13.15 17.45
N SER A 25 15.67 -14.15 17.33
CA SER A 25 16.83 -14.05 16.45
C SER A 25 16.45 -13.94 14.97
N TRP A 26 15.43 -14.70 14.54
CA TRP A 26 14.92 -14.60 13.17
C TRP A 26 14.25 -13.26 12.91
N VAL A 27 13.45 -12.76 13.85
CA VAL A 27 12.85 -11.42 13.75
C VAL A 27 13.93 -10.34 13.70
N LEU A 28 14.98 -10.44 14.52
CA LEU A 28 16.08 -9.48 14.54
C LEU A 28 16.86 -9.48 13.22
N ALA A 29 17.18 -10.67 12.69
CA ALA A 29 17.85 -10.81 11.39
C ALA A 29 16.98 -10.27 10.25
N CYS A 30 15.68 -10.54 10.31
CA CYS A 30 14.70 -10.00 9.38
C CYS A 30 14.63 -8.46 9.44
N LEU A 31 14.67 -7.90 10.64
CA LEU A 31 14.64 -6.45 10.87
C LEU A 31 15.91 -5.79 10.33
N LEU A 32 17.08 -6.38 10.59
CA LEU A 32 18.37 -5.95 10.06
C LEU A 32 18.39 -5.99 8.53
N ALA A 33 17.97 -7.10 7.92
CA ALA A 33 17.88 -7.22 6.47
C ALA A 33 16.95 -6.16 5.88
N ALA A 34 15.82 -5.90 6.53
CA ALA A 34 14.87 -4.89 6.05
C ALA A 34 15.40 -3.46 6.19
N VAL A 35 16.13 -3.14 7.27
CA VAL A 35 16.79 -1.83 7.43
C VAL A 35 17.87 -1.64 6.36
N ILE A 36 18.63 -2.67 6.03
CA ILE A 36 19.67 -2.59 4.98
C ILE A 36 19.03 -2.40 3.59
N ILE A 37 18.00 -3.18 3.26
CA ILE A 37 17.38 -3.16 1.93
C ILE A 37 16.50 -1.91 1.71
N PHE A 38 15.85 -1.41 2.76
CA PHE A 38 14.87 -0.33 2.68
C PHE A 38 15.28 0.92 3.48
N GLY A 39 16.55 1.04 3.89
CA GLY A 39 17.03 2.11 4.75
C GLY A 39 16.81 3.51 4.16
N GLU A 40 17.01 3.68 2.86
CA GLU A 40 16.73 4.95 2.17
C GLU A 40 15.25 5.36 2.26
N VAL A 41 14.33 4.40 2.14
CA VAL A 41 12.89 4.65 2.26
C VAL A 41 12.51 5.05 3.69
N TRP A 42 13.16 4.46 4.70
CA TRP A 42 12.98 4.84 6.09
C TRP A 42 13.48 6.26 6.39
N LEU A 43 14.61 6.65 5.80
CA LEU A 43 15.18 7.99 5.96
C LEU A 43 14.33 9.07 5.27
N ASP A 44 13.72 8.74 4.13
CA ASP A 44 12.81 9.64 3.40
C ASP A 44 11.37 9.64 3.95
N LEU A 45 11.03 8.72 4.85
CA LEU A 45 9.68 8.60 5.40
C LEU A 45 9.16 9.91 6.05
N PRO A 46 9.94 10.62 6.89
CA PRO A 46 9.49 11.87 7.51
C PRO A 46 9.20 12.95 6.47
N ARG A 47 10.01 12.99 5.40
CA ARG A 47 9.83 13.92 4.29
C ARG A 47 8.58 13.59 3.49
N ARG A 48 8.29 12.31 3.28
CA ARG A 48 7.08 11.82 2.59
C ARG A 48 5.79 12.00 3.42
N LEU A 49 5.90 12.06 4.74
CA LEU A 49 4.82 12.39 5.68
C LEU A 49 4.62 13.90 5.91
N SER A 50 5.41 14.75 5.24
CA SER A 50 5.22 16.19 5.33
C SER A 50 3.83 16.60 4.77
N PRO A 51 3.19 17.62 5.35
CA PRO A 51 1.83 18.04 4.94
C PRO A 51 1.76 18.48 3.47
N GLU A 52 2.85 19.04 2.93
CA GLU A 52 2.96 19.45 1.52
C GLU A 52 2.88 18.24 0.57
N VAL A 53 3.60 17.16 0.89
CA VAL A 53 3.58 15.93 0.11
C VAL A 53 2.27 15.17 0.29
N LEU A 54 1.64 15.24 1.48
CA LEU A 54 0.32 14.65 1.72
C LEU A 54 -0.78 15.29 0.87
N GLN A 55 -0.73 16.61 0.68
CA GLN A 55 -1.67 17.31 -0.20
C GLN A 55 -1.40 16.97 -1.67
N ALA A 56 -0.13 16.87 -2.08
CA ALA A 56 0.24 16.59 -3.47
C ALA A 56 -0.01 15.13 -3.89
N SER A 57 0.23 14.17 -3.00
CA SER A 57 0.08 12.74 -3.31
C SER A 57 -1.31 12.18 -2.95
N GLY A 58 -2.13 12.94 -2.23
CA GLY A 58 -3.47 12.57 -1.79
C GLY A 58 -3.51 11.87 -0.43
N VAL A 59 -4.34 12.37 0.48
CA VAL A 59 -4.48 11.83 1.86
C VAL A 59 -4.99 10.37 1.88
N PHE A 60 -5.58 9.92 0.78
CA PHE A 60 -6.28 8.63 0.68
C PHE A 60 -5.36 7.42 0.89
N HIS A 61 -4.15 7.40 0.32
CA HIS A 61 -3.25 6.24 0.43
C HIS A 61 -2.67 6.11 1.85
N TRP A 62 -2.28 7.21 2.48
CA TRP A 62 -1.86 7.22 3.88
C TRP A 62 -3.00 6.84 4.83
N GLY A 63 -4.23 7.27 4.55
CA GLY A 63 -5.42 6.86 5.29
C GLY A 63 -5.69 5.35 5.20
N ALA A 64 -5.61 4.78 4.00
CA ALA A 64 -5.73 3.33 3.79
C ALA A 64 -4.62 2.56 4.54
N LEU A 65 -3.39 3.06 4.51
CA LEU A 65 -2.26 2.45 5.21
C LEU A 65 -2.45 2.50 6.74
N GLY A 66 -2.90 3.64 7.28
CA GLY A 66 -3.26 3.79 8.69
C GLY A 66 -4.38 2.82 9.10
N LEU A 67 -5.42 2.68 8.27
CA LEU A 67 -6.51 1.73 8.50
C LEU A 67 -6.01 0.27 8.49
N CYS A 68 -5.11 -0.07 7.57
CA CYS A 68 -4.46 -1.38 7.53
C CYS A 68 -3.69 -1.69 8.82
N VAL A 69 -2.94 -0.72 9.34
CA VAL A 69 -2.19 -0.87 10.60
C VAL A 69 -3.15 -1.05 11.79
N ILE A 70 -4.19 -0.23 11.90
CA ILE A 70 -5.21 -0.34 12.94
C ILE A 70 -5.88 -1.72 12.89
N TRP A 71 -6.24 -2.19 11.68
CA TRP A 71 -6.85 -3.49 11.49
C TRP A 71 -5.93 -4.65 11.88
N LEU A 72 -4.64 -4.53 11.55
CA LEU A 72 -3.59 -5.47 11.98
C LEU A 72 -3.51 -5.56 13.50
N LEU A 73 -3.53 -4.41 14.19
CA LEU A 73 -3.51 -4.35 15.65
C LEU A 73 -4.76 -4.98 16.27
N LEU A 74 -5.94 -4.72 15.70
CA LEU A 74 -7.21 -5.29 16.14
C LEU A 74 -7.26 -6.82 15.95
N LYS A 75 -6.57 -7.37 14.96
CA LYS A 75 -6.54 -8.82 14.66
C LYS A 75 -5.26 -9.52 15.14
N ARG A 76 -4.48 -8.89 16.02
CA ARG A 76 -3.22 -9.43 16.55
C ARG A 76 -3.33 -10.87 17.07
N ASP A 77 -4.45 -11.21 17.71
CA ASP A 77 -4.64 -12.54 18.32
C ASP A 77 -4.81 -13.65 17.27
N ARG A 78 -5.45 -13.35 16.14
CA ARG A 78 -5.55 -14.29 15.01
C ARG A 78 -4.21 -14.51 14.34
N ILE A 79 -3.41 -13.45 14.22
CA ILE A 79 -2.05 -13.54 13.67
C ILE A 79 -1.21 -14.39 14.62
N ALA A 80 -1.27 -14.12 15.93
CA ALA A 80 -0.57 -14.88 16.96
C ALA A 80 -0.95 -16.37 16.97
N ALA A 81 -2.21 -16.71 16.72
CA ALA A 81 -2.64 -18.10 16.53
C ALA A 81 -2.01 -18.72 15.27
N GLY A 82 -1.94 -17.97 14.16
CA GLY A 82 -1.31 -18.39 12.91
C GLY A 82 0.21 -18.59 13.01
N LEU A 83 0.90 -17.83 13.87
CA LEU A 83 2.35 -17.96 14.13
C LEU A 83 2.73 -19.32 14.75
N ARG A 84 1.79 -20.01 15.39
CA ARG A 84 2.02 -21.33 15.99
C ARG A 84 1.98 -22.47 14.96
N GLY A 85 1.47 -22.20 13.76
CA GLY A 85 1.40 -23.17 12.67
C GLY A 85 2.74 -23.29 11.95
N GLN A 86 3.20 -24.51 11.69
CA GLN A 86 4.42 -24.74 10.92
C GLN A 86 4.27 -24.25 9.48
N ALA A 87 5.29 -23.55 8.97
CA ALA A 87 5.31 -23.01 7.62
C ALA A 87 5.40 -24.13 6.57
N ARG A 88 4.39 -24.20 5.69
CA ARG A 88 4.36 -25.11 4.54
C ARG A 88 5.43 -24.70 3.52
N PRO A 89 6.02 -25.66 2.77
CA PRO A 89 7.06 -25.36 1.78
C PRO A 89 6.56 -24.42 0.67
N PHE A 90 5.31 -24.59 0.24
CA PHE A 90 4.67 -23.72 -0.75
C PHE A 90 4.62 -22.25 -0.27
N SER A 91 4.30 -22.01 1.01
CA SER A 91 4.28 -20.66 1.58
C SER A 91 5.65 -20.01 1.50
N ARG A 92 6.74 -20.75 1.79
CA ARG A 92 8.09 -20.18 1.70
C ARG A 92 8.47 -19.78 0.27
N LEU A 93 8.12 -20.62 -0.71
CA LEU A 93 8.38 -20.32 -2.11
C LEU A 93 7.64 -19.03 -2.54
N PHE A 94 6.39 -18.89 -2.12
CA PHE A 94 5.58 -17.70 -2.38
C PHE A 94 6.17 -16.45 -1.69
N GLY A 95 6.62 -16.57 -0.44
CA GLY A 95 7.28 -15.46 0.26
C GLY A 95 8.59 -15.04 -0.41
N LEU A 96 9.38 -15.99 -0.91
CA LEU A 96 10.60 -15.72 -1.67
C LEU A 96 10.30 -15.00 -2.99
N PHE A 97 9.26 -15.45 -3.70
CA PHE A 97 8.79 -14.81 -4.92
C PHE A 97 8.39 -13.35 -4.67
N LEU A 98 7.61 -13.07 -3.61
CA LEU A 98 7.23 -11.70 -3.26
C LEU A 98 8.43 -10.83 -2.88
N LEU A 99 9.40 -11.39 -2.16
CA LEU A 99 10.62 -10.69 -1.81
C LEU A 99 11.47 -10.36 -3.05
N MET A 100 11.60 -11.31 -3.97
CA MET A 100 12.26 -11.08 -5.27
C MET A 100 11.53 -10.01 -6.08
N LEU A 101 10.20 -10.06 -6.15
CA LEU A 101 9.39 -9.08 -6.86
C LEU A 101 9.60 -7.67 -6.28
N SER A 102 9.67 -7.55 -4.96
CA SER A 102 9.94 -6.28 -4.28
C SER A 102 11.32 -5.70 -4.59
N ILE A 103 12.33 -6.53 -4.84
CA ILE A 103 13.71 -6.10 -5.11
C ILE A 103 13.90 -5.78 -6.60
N LEU A 104 13.30 -6.60 -7.47
CA LEU A 104 13.48 -6.50 -8.92
C LEU A 104 12.63 -5.38 -9.54
N THR A 105 11.51 -5.01 -8.90
CA THR A 105 10.64 -3.95 -9.42
C THR A 105 11.29 -2.59 -9.21
N PRO A 106 11.41 -1.74 -10.25
CA PRO A 106 11.99 -0.41 -10.12
C PRO A 106 11.20 0.43 -9.12
N ARG A 107 11.92 1.09 -8.20
CA ARG A 107 11.32 1.96 -7.19
C ARG A 107 10.88 3.27 -7.82
N THR A 108 9.58 3.46 -7.94
CA THR A 108 8.98 4.77 -8.22
C THR A 108 8.54 5.42 -6.91
N ASP A 109 8.44 6.75 -6.88
CA ASP A 109 8.10 7.47 -5.65
C ASP A 109 6.76 7.05 -5.05
N TYR A 110 5.78 6.74 -5.88
CA TYR A 110 4.45 6.32 -5.43
C TYR A 110 4.38 4.84 -5.00
N ALA A 111 5.24 3.98 -5.56
CA ALA A 111 5.23 2.55 -5.26
C ALA A 111 6.27 2.13 -4.19
N ALA A 112 7.19 3.02 -3.79
CA ALA A 112 8.27 2.70 -2.86
C ALA A 112 7.76 2.12 -1.53
N VAL A 113 6.72 2.73 -0.94
CA VAL A 113 6.10 2.26 0.30
C VAL A 113 5.43 0.91 0.08
N PHE A 114 4.70 0.74 -1.02
CA PHE A 114 4.08 -0.55 -1.35
C PHE A 114 5.11 -1.68 -1.52
N LEU A 115 6.18 -1.43 -2.28
CA LEU A 115 7.28 -2.38 -2.47
C LEU A 115 7.94 -2.74 -1.15
N MET A 116 8.18 -1.75 -0.28
CA MET A 116 8.69 -2.00 1.06
C MET A 116 7.77 -2.93 1.87
N LEU A 117 6.46 -2.64 1.94
CA LEU A 117 5.51 -3.54 2.61
C LEU A 117 5.45 -4.93 1.96
N LEU A 118 5.59 -5.02 0.63
CA LEU A 118 5.63 -6.28 -0.12
C LEU A 118 6.85 -7.11 0.26
N GLY A 119 8.03 -6.49 0.37
CA GLY A 119 9.25 -7.12 0.86
C GLY A 119 9.09 -7.62 2.30
N PHE A 120 8.56 -6.78 3.20
CA PHE A 120 8.26 -7.19 4.57
C PHE A 120 7.27 -8.35 4.65
N LEU A 121 6.22 -8.33 3.83
CA LEU A 121 5.26 -9.42 3.75
C LEU A 121 5.92 -10.71 3.25
N GLY A 122 6.75 -10.64 2.21
CA GLY A 122 7.50 -11.78 1.69
C GLY A 122 8.39 -12.42 2.76
N LEU A 123 9.13 -11.59 3.48
CA LEU A 123 9.97 -11.99 4.61
C LEU A 123 9.14 -12.63 5.74
N PHE A 124 8.00 -12.02 6.09
CA PHE A 124 7.06 -12.53 7.09
C PHE A 124 6.50 -13.90 6.68
N ILE A 125 6.16 -14.09 5.41
CA ILE A 125 5.66 -15.35 4.87
C ILE A 125 6.72 -16.46 4.97
N ILE A 126 7.98 -16.17 4.65
CA ILE A 126 9.09 -17.13 4.73
C ILE A 126 9.24 -17.66 6.16
N VAL A 127 9.15 -16.78 7.15
CA VAL A 127 9.35 -17.13 8.57
C VAL A 127 8.11 -17.79 9.17
N PHE A 128 6.92 -17.24 8.92
CA PHE A 128 5.71 -17.57 9.69
C PHE A 128 4.67 -18.39 8.93
N GLY A 129 4.72 -18.41 7.59
CA GLY A 129 4.05 -19.36 6.71
C GLY A 129 2.51 -19.39 6.68
N ARG A 130 1.82 -19.39 7.83
CA ARG A 130 0.36 -19.59 7.95
C ARG A 130 -0.39 -18.37 8.46
N GLY A 131 0.30 -17.46 9.16
CA GLY A 131 -0.26 -16.20 9.68
C GLY A 131 -0.34 -15.06 8.65
N PHE A 132 0.05 -15.28 7.40
CA PHE A 132 0.23 -14.21 6.42
C PHE A 132 -1.03 -13.78 5.67
N ALA A 133 -2.11 -14.56 5.70
CA ALA A 133 -3.30 -14.29 4.89
C ALA A 133 -3.89 -12.91 5.17
N LEU A 134 -3.89 -12.48 6.44
CA LEU A 134 -4.42 -11.18 6.85
C LEU A 134 -3.54 -10.01 6.40
N PRO A 135 -2.22 -9.96 6.69
CA PRO A 135 -1.36 -8.90 6.16
C PRO A 135 -1.25 -8.93 4.63
N ALA A 136 -1.38 -10.10 3.98
CA ALA A 136 -1.44 -10.19 2.52
C ALA A 136 -2.72 -9.58 1.95
N ALA A 137 -3.88 -9.84 2.56
CA ALA A 137 -5.14 -9.23 2.14
C ALA A 137 -5.11 -7.70 2.31
N LEU A 138 -4.56 -7.21 3.42
CA LEU A 138 -4.40 -5.77 3.66
C LEU A 138 -3.45 -5.13 2.64
N LEU A 139 -2.34 -5.80 2.33
CA LEU A 139 -1.43 -5.32 1.30
C LEU A 139 -2.08 -5.32 -0.08
N ALA A 140 -2.91 -6.31 -0.40
CA ALA A 140 -3.66 -6.35 -1.64
C ALA A 140 -4.67 -5.19 -1.73
N VAL A 141 -5.39 -4.88 -0.65
CA VAL A 141 -6.31 -3.72 -0.59
C VAL A 141 -5.53 -2.41 -0.74
N TYR A 142 -4.38 -2.30 -0.08
CA TYR A 142 -3.52 -1.12 -0.20
C TYR A 142 -2.97 -0.97 -1.63
N GLY A 143 -2.47 -2.05 -2.23
CA GLY A 143 -2.01 -2.08 -3.62
C GLY A 143 -3.12 -1.75 -4.61
N PHE A 144 -4.32 -2.27 -4.38
CA PHE A 144 -5.49 -1.91 -5.16
C PHE A 144 -5.81 -0.42 -5.05
N SER A 145 -5.71 0.15 -3.84
CA SER A 145 -5.95 1.59 -3.62
C SER A 145 -4.94 2.48 -4.37
N LEU A 146 -3.71 1.99 -4.60
CA LEU A 146 -2.69 2.68 -5.40
C LEU A 146 -2.89 2.49 -6.90
N ALA A 147 -3.27 1.28 -7.33
CA ALA A 147 -3.46 0.97 -8.74
C ALA A 147 -4.78 1.53 -9.28
N PHE A 148 -5.81 1.61 -8.44
CA PHE A 148 -7.17 1.99 -8.83
C PHE A 148 -7.24 3.37 -9.49
N PRO A 149 -6.64 4.46 -8.99
CA PRO A 149 -6.65 5.76 -9.67
C PRO A 149 -6.01 5.70 -11.07
N VAL A 150 -4.95 4.92 -11.23
CA VAL A 150 -4.26 4.75 -12.52
C VAL A 150 -5.11 3.93 -13.49
N LEU A 151 -5.74 2.87 -13.01
CA LEU A 151 -6.69 2.06 -13.78
C LEU A 151 -7.93 2.89 -14.14
N ALA A 152 -8.48 3.66 -13.21
CA ALA A 152 -9.64 4.50 -13.44
C ALA A 152 -9.33 5.60 -14.47
N THR A 153 -8.18 6.26 -14.39
CA THR A 153 -7.77 7.25 -15.41
C THR A 153 -7.49 6.60 -16.76
N ALA A 154 -6.91 5.40 -16.81
CA ALA A 154 -6.66 4.69 -18.07
C ALA A 154 -7.96 4.23 -18.75
N TRP A 155 -8.98 3.81 -17.99
CA TRP A 155 -10.22 3.24 -18.54
C TRP A 155 -11.33 4.28 -18.70
N LEU A 156 -11.45 5.22 -17.76
CA LEU A 156 -12.54 6.19 -17.68
C LEU A 156 -12.04 7.63 -17.89
N GLY A 157 -10.73 7.88 -17.96
CA GLY A 157 -10.19 9.23 -17.96
C GLY A 157 -10.68 10.08 -19.14
N GLU A 158 -10.69 9.51 -20.34
CA GLU A 158 -11.11 10.26 -21.53
C GLU A 158 -12.64 10.48 -21.57
N SER A 159 -13.41 9.49 -21.13
CA SER A 159 -14.87 9.59 -21.05
C SER A 159 -15.34 10.53 -19.94
N SER A 160 -14.71 10.48 -18.76
CA SER A 160 -14.98 11.39 -17.64
C SER A 160 -14.59 12.83 -17.98
N ALA A 161 -13.41 13.05 -18.56
CA ALA A 161 -13.00 14.39 -18.99
C ALA A 161 -13.93 14.96 -20.07
N GLY A 162 -14.40 14.13 -21.00
CA GLY A 162 -15.42 14.53 -21.99
C GLY A 162 -16.77 14.88 -21.35
N PHE A 163 -17.20 14.12 -20.33
CA PHE A 163 -18.43 14.38 -19.59
C PHE A 163 -18.35 15.68 -18.78
N THR A 164 -17.26 15.89 -18.03
CA THR A 164 -17.01 17.10 -17.25
C THR A 164 -16.91 18.33 -18.17
N ALA A 165 -16.19 18.24 -19.29
CA ALA A 165 -16.13 19.30 -20.30
C ALA A 165 -17.53 19.61 -20.89
N GLY A 166 -18.35 18.59 -21.11
CA GLY A 166 -19.73 18.73 -21.57
C GLY A 166 -20.63 19.47 -20.57
N ILE A 167 -20.53 19.14 -19.28
CA ILE A 167 -21.27 19.84 -18.20
C ILE A 167 -20.83 21.29 -18.10
N VAL A 168 -19.51 21.55 -18.07
CA VAL A 168 -18.95 22.90 -17.96
C VAL A 168 -19.40 23.76 -19.14
N ARG A 169 -19.39 23.22 -20.37
CA ARG A 169 -19.92 23.92 -21.54
C ARG A 169 -21.38 24.30 -21.39
N ARG A 170 -22.22 23.39 -20.88
CA ARG A 170 -23.66 23.65 -20.70
C ARG A 170 -23.92 24.73 -19.65
N LEU A 171 -23.24 24.65 -18.51
CA LEU A 171 -23.31 25.66 -17.44
C LEU A 171 -22.83 27.03 -17.93
N ALA A 172 -21.72 27.06 -18.66
CA ALA A 172 -21.20 28.30 -19.23
C ALA A 172 -22.13 28.91 -20.28
N GLY A 173 -22.76 28.08 -21.11
CA GLY A 173 -23.79 28.52 -22.06
C GLY A 173 -25.00 29.13 -21.37
N LEU A 174 -25.44 28.55 -20.24
CA LEU A 174 -26.50 29.13 -19.41
C LEU A 174 -26.12 30.50 -18.82
N MET A 175 -24.82 30.71 -18.55
CA MET A 175 -24.29 32.00 -18.08
C MET A 175 -23.96 32.99 -19.22
N GLY A 176 -24.20 32.62 -20.49
CA GLY A 176 -23.93 33.48 -21.65
C GLY A 176 -22.45 33.62 -22.02
N LEU A 177 -21.56 32.76 -21.50
CA LEU A 177 -20.14 32.78 -21.82
C LEU A 177 -19.87 32.08 -23.16
N PRO A 178 -19.17 32.73 -24.12
CA PRO A 178 -18.87 32.13 -25.42
C PRO A 178 -17.72 31.11 -25.27
N LEU A 179 -18.07 29.89 -24.86
CA LEU A 179 -17.15 28.78 -24.71
C LEU A 179 -17.26 27.83 -25.90
N ASN A 180 -16.21 27.81 -26.72
CA ASN A 180 -16.07 26.84 -27.80
C ASN A 180 -15.28 25.64 -27.28
N ALA A 181 -15.95 24.48 -27.23
CA ALA A 181 -15.33 23.22 -26.86
C ALA A 181 -15.01 22.40 -28.11
N ALA A 182 -13.73 22.10 -28.34
CA ALA A 182 -13.28 21.14 -29.33
C ALA A 182 -12.68 19.94 -28.59
N GLY A 183 -13.47 18.88 -28.42
CA GLY A 183 -13.10 17.72 -27.60
C GLY A 183 -12.85 18.11 -26.15
N LEU A 184 -11.61 17.92 -25.69
CA LEU A 184 -11.14 18.22 -24.32
C LEU A 184 -10.61 19.65 -24.15
N THR A 185 -10.60 20.45 -25.22
CA THR A 185 -10.08 21.83 -25.18
C THR A 185 -11.19 22.85 -25.10
N LEU A 186 -11.16 23.68 -24.05
CA LEU A 186 -12.05 24.82 -23.85
C LEU A 186 -11.34 26.09 -24.29
N ARG A 187 -11.90 26.79 -25.26
CA ARG A 187 -11.41 28.10 -25.73
C ARG A 187 -12.36 29.21 -25.31
N PHE A 188 -11.81 30.25 -24.72
CA PHE A 188 -12.53 31.46 -24.32
C PHE A 188 -11.66 32.70 -24.52
N THR A 189 -12.28 33.84 -24.72
CA THR A 189 -11.63 35.15 -24.79
C THR A 189 -11.66 35.81 -23.43
N SER A 190 -10.51 36.25 -22.94
CA SER A 190 -10.42 37.00 -21.70
C SER A 190 -11.11 38.37 -21.83
N LEU A 191 -11.36 39.02 -20.69
CA LEU A 191 -11.87 40.40 -20.63
C LEU A 191 -10.91 41.41 -21.30
N THR A 192 -9.64 41.05 -21.48
CA THR A 192 -8.64 41.85 -22.19
C THR A 192 -8.58 41.55 -23.70
N GLY A 193 -9.45 40.67 -24.20
CA GLY A 193 -9.50 40.27 -25.61
C GLY A 193 -8.46 39.22 -26.02
N ALA A 194 -7.67 38.69 -25.08
CA ALA A 194 -6.67 37.68 -25.37
C ALA A 194 -7.32 36.28 -25.46
N PRO A 195 -6.97 35.46 -26.48
CA PRO A 195 -7.45 34.09 -26.55
C PRO A 195 -6.76 33.22 -25.49
N MET A 196 -7.55 32.51 -24.70
CA MET A 196 -7.08 31.53 -23.73
C MET A 196 -7.63 30.14 -24.07
N SER A 197 -6.79 29.13 -23.92
CA SER A 197 -7.15 27.73 -24.12
C SER A 197 -6.80 26.91 -22.89
N VAL A 198 -7.77 26.20 -22.34
CA VAL A 198 -7.57 25.28 -21.22
C VAL A 198 -7.86 23.87 -21.71
N VAL A 199 -6.94 22.94 -21.42
CA VAL A 199 -7.13 21.51 -21.71
C VAL A 199 -7.64 20.84 -20.44
N VAL A 200 -8.83 20.25 -20.51
CA VAL A 200 -9.37 19.45 -19.41
C VAL A 200 -8.70 18.08 -19.45
N THR A 201 -7.76 17.86 -18.54
CA THR A 201 -7.12 16.56 -18.40
C THR A 201 -7.92 15.66 -17.44
N PRO A 202 -7.83 14.33 -17.57
CA PRO A 202 -8.50 13.40 -16.66
C PRO A 202 -8.13 13.57 -15.18
N GLY A 203 -6.95 14.15 -14.91
CA GLY A 203 -6.52 14.45 -13.54
C GLY A 203 -7.29 15.60 -12.88
N CYS A 204 -8.02 16.38 -13.66
CA CYS A 204 -8.82 17.53 -13.21
C CYS A 204 -10.33 17.32 -13.40
N ALA A 205 -10.75 16.15 -13.89
CA ALA A 205 -12.13 15.83 -14.28
C ALA A 205 -12.97 15.27 -13.12
#